data_AF-A0A2G9H8G5-F1
#
_entry.id   AF-A0A2G9H8G5-F1
#
_cell.length_a   1.000
_cell.length_b   1.000
_cell.length_c   1.000
_cell.angle_alpha   90.00
_cell.angle_beta   90.00
_cell.angle_gamma   90.00
#
_symmetry.space_group_name_H-M   'P 1'
#
loop_
_entity.id
_entity.type
_entity.pdbx_description
1 polymer ?
#
loop_
_entity_poly.entity_id
_entity_poly.type
_entity_poly.pdbx_seq_one_letter_code
_entity_poly.pdbx_strand_id
1 'polypeptide(L)'
;MGFTMGLNLLLLLAMVATNIFSLYHLSSTIQSKPPAAAPVPDHLIHQLSTIRATINHLTSLQPSAPPSKKTLSAATTAPSDLLIYTHISPIASSCKDNPILLHQYMNYTPFAVCPNEAPLAEDLILRGCHPLPRRRCFSRTPSAAASSLPTDPFSPLPEKTALLNHYNCKTFSCFAGLKPETGFDMKVEKSRFLTYRSDLDLPISQLFQIAKSAKSVIRLALDIGGGTGTFAAQMKLQNVTVVTTTMNLGAPYNEAVALRGLVPLHAPLQQRLPVFDGVVDLVRCGHAVNRWIPVTSMEFLFFDVDRVLRGGGYFLLDHFFSKKVDLEKVFTPLIGKLAYRKVKWAVANKTDSSGVKNGEVFLTALLQKPLTK
;
A
#
# COMPACT_ATOMS: atom_id res chain seq x y z
N MET A 1 -32.67 79.14 9.35
CA MET A 1 -31.47 78.29 9.16
C MET A 1 -31.18 77.38 10.38
N GLY A 2 -32.20 76.84 11.08
CA GLY A 2 -31.98 76.05 12.32
C GLY A 2 -32.23 74.54 12.20
N PHE A 3 -32.94 74.07 11.17
CA PHE A 3 -33.40 72.68 11.09
C PHE A 3 -32.37 71.71 10.51
N THR A 4 -31.52 72.17 9.59
CA THR A 4 -30.53 71.34 8.90
C THR A 4 -29.29 71.04 9.75
N MET A 5 -28.89 71.99 10.62
CA MET A 5 -27.79 71.79 11.57
C MET A 5 -28.17 70.81 12.69
N GLY A 6 -29.42 70.83 13.16
CA GLY A 6 -29.91 69.91 14.18
C GLY A 6 -29.94 68.46 13.69
N LEU A 7 -30.34 68.23 12.44
CA LEU A 7 -30.38 66.89 11.84
C LEU A 7 -28.97 66.29 11.67
N ASN A 8 -28.01 67.11 11.23
CA ASN A 8 -26.61 66.67 11.10
C ASN A 8 -25.98 66.35 12.47
N LEU A 9 -26.29 67.13 13.50
CA LEU A 9 -25.82 66.85 14.86
C LEU A 9 -26.43 65.55 15.41
N LEU A 10 -27.72 65.30 15.12
CA LEU A 10 -28.40 64.08 15.56
C LEU A 10 -27.84 62.83 14.85
N LEU A 11 -27.53 62.94 13.57
CA LEU A 11 -26.88 61.87 12.80
C LEU A 11 -25.45 61.60 13.28
N LEU A 12 -24.71 62.65 13.64
CA LEU A 12 -23.37 62.50 14.21
C LEU A 12 -23.41 61.83 15.58
N LEU A 13 -24.35 62.23 16.44
CA LEU A 13 -24.58 61.59 17.75
C LEU A 13 -25.00 60.13 17.60
N ALA A 14 -25.87 59.81 16.64
CA ALA A 14 -26.27 58.44 16.36
C ALA A 14 -25.09 57.58 15.87
N MET A 15 -24.23 58.12 15.00
CA MET A 15 -23.03 57.42 14.52
C MET A 15 -21.98 57.22 15.61
N VAL A 16 -21.80 58.20 16.50
CA VAL A 16 -20.90 58.06 17.66
C VAL A 16 -21.46 57.05 18.66
N ALA A 17 -22.77 57.08 18.92
CA ALA A 17 -23.41 56.11 19.81
C ALA A 17 -23.30 54.67 19.28
N THR A 18 -23.55 54.43 17.99
CA THR A 18 -23.43 53.07 17.40
C THR A 18 -22.00 52.55 17.40
N ASN A 19 -21.00 53.43 17.21
CA ASN A 19 -19.59 53.05 17.35
C ASN A 19 -19.20 52.75 18.79
N ILE A 20 -19.69 53.53 19.77
CA ILE A 20 -19.46 53.26 21.20
C ILE A 20 -20.13 51.96 21.63
N PHE A 21 -21.37 51.69 21.19
CA PHE A 21 -22.04 50.41 21.45
C PHE A 21 -21.31 49.24 20.78
N SER A 22 -20.77 49.42 19.58
CA SER A 22 -19.96 48.40 18.90
C SER A 22 -18.65 48.13 19.64
N LEU A 23 -17.96 49.18 20.12
CA LEU A 23 -16.76 49.06 20.95
C LEU A 23 -17.06 48.41 22.31
N TYR A 24 -18.21 48.72 22.92
CA TYR A 24 -18.63 48.11 24.17
C TYR A 24 -18.97 46.62 23.98
N HIS A 25 -19.61 46.26 22.87
CA HIS A 25 -19.90 44.87 22.51
C HIS A 25 -18.63 44.08 22.14
N LEU A 26 -17.64 44.74 21.52
CA LEU A 26 -16.32 44.16 21.26
C LEU A 26 -15.53 43.97 22.56
N SER A 27 -15.60 44.94 23.48
CA SER A 27 -14.95 44.87 24.79
C SER A 27 -15.59 43.82 25.72
N SER A 28 -16.91 43.61 25.64
CA SER A 28 -17.61 42.60 26.45
C SER A 28 -17.40 41.17 25.95
N THR A 29 -17.14 41.00 24.64
CA THR A 29 -16.79 39.68 24.05
C THR A 29 -15.34 39.28 24.27
N ILE A 30 -14.43 40.24 24.53
CA ILE A 30 -13.01 39.98 24.81
C ILE A 30 -12.77 39.53 26.28
N GLN A 31 -13.71 39.76 27.20
CA GLN A 31 -13.66 39.25 28.58
C GLN A 31 -14.28 37.84 28.73
N SER A 32 -14.17 36.99 27.71
CA SER A 32 -14.32 35.56 27.93
C SER A 32 -13.01 35.03 28.55
N LYS A 33 -13.10 34.65 29.82
CA LYS A 33 -12.07 33.89 30.55
C LYS A 33 -11.53 32.80 29.59
N PRO A 34 -10.21 32.71 29.33
CA PRO A 34 -9.72 31.73 28.37
C PRO A 34 -10.22 30.35 28.82
N PRO A 35 -10.81 29.54 27.92
CA PRO A 35 -11.12 28.16 28.28
C PRO A 35 -9.80 27.55 28.75
N ALA A 36 -9.83 26.87 29.90
CA ALA A 36 -8.66 26.14 30.38
C ALA A 36 -8.08 25.37 29.20
N ALA A 37 -6.79 25.56 28.92
CA ALA A 37 -6.12 24.91 27.81
C ALA A 37 -6.55 23.45 27.81
N ALA A 38 -7.17 23.00 26.70
CA ALA A 38 -7.61 21.62 26.59
C ALA A 38 -6.42 20.74 27.00
N PRO A 39 -6.60 19.81 27.96
CA PRO A 39 -5.50 18.98 28.41
C PRO A 39 -4.88 18.38 27.17
N VAL A 40 -3.57 18.60 27.00
CA VAL A 40 -2.83 18.06 25.86
C VAL A 40 -3.17 16.57 25.84
N PRO A 41 -3.77 16.05 24.76
CA PRO A 41 -4.24 14.68 24.73
C PRO A 41 -3.12 13.73 25.18
N ASP A 42 -3.42 12.77 26.05
CA ASP A 42 -2.38 11.91 26.65
C ASP A 42 -1.51 11.22 25.60
N HIS A 43 -2.05 10.96 24.40
CA HIS A 43 -1.29 10.42 23.28
C HIS A 43 -0.22 11.39 22.73
N LEU A 44 -0.47 12.70 22.75
CA LEU A 44 0.48 13.74 22.36
C LEU A 44 1.55 13.92 23.44
N ILE A 45 1.16 13.87 24.73
CA ILE A 45 2.12 13.87 25.84
C ILE A 45 3.03 12.63 25.76
N HIS A 46 2.45 11.47 25.49
CA HIS A 46 3.20 10.22 25.33
C HIS A 46 4.07 10.23 24.07
N GLN A 47 3.63 10.80 22.95
CA GLN A 47 4.48 10.95 21.77
C GLN A 47 5.63 11.92 22.03
N LEU A 48 5.37 13.04 22.70
CA LEU A 48 6.40 14.02 23.06
C LEU A 48 7.39 13.45 24.09
N SER A 49 6.94 12.63 25.04
CA SER A 49 7.83 11.95 25.99
C SER A 49 8.69 10.90 25.29
N THR A 50 8.14 10.13 24.35
CA THR A 50 8.91 9.19 23.52
C THR A 50 9.93 9.94 22.66
N ILE A 51 9.53 11.01 21.97
CA ILE A 51 10.45 11.83 21.15
C ILE A 51 11.56 12.44 22.03
N ARG A 52 11.21 12.98 23.20
CA ARG A 52 12.18 13.53 24.16
C ARG A 52 13.13 12.46 24.67
N ALA A 53 12.64 11.26 25.00
CA ALA A 53 13.48 10.14 25.43
C ALA A 53 14.46 9.73 24.32
N THR A 54 13.98 9.65 23.08
CA THR A 54 14.83 9.37 21.91
C THR A 54 15.88 10.45 21.69
N ILE A 55 15.52 11.73 21.78
CA ILE A 55 16.47 12.85 21.64
C ILE A 55 17.51 12.81 22.75
N ASN A 56 17.10 12.63 24.00
CA ASN A 56 18.03 12.55 25.14
C ASN A 56 19.00 11.36 24.97
N HIS A 57 18.51 10.23 24.48
CA HIS A 57 19.34 9.07 24.21
C HIS A 57 20.32 9.30 23.04
N LEU A 58 19.87 9.93 21.95
CA LEU A 58 20.74 10.30 20.83
C LEU A 58 21.79 11.34 21.23
N THR A 59 21.44 12.25 22.14
CA THR A 59 22.37 13.26 22.68
C THR A 59 23.40 12.62 23.59
N SER A 60 23.03 11.59 24.37
CA SER A 60 23.97 10.82 25.20
C SER A 60 24.93 9.95 24.39
N LEU A 61 24.62 9.69 23.11
CA LEU A 61 25.47 8.95 22.18
C LEU A 61 26.47 9.85 21.44
N GLN A 62 26.45 11.18 21.65
CA GLN A 62 27.54 12.04 21.19
C GLN A 62 28.80 11.81 22.04
N PRO A 63 29.91 11.34 21.45
CA PRO A 63 31.11 11.03 22.21
C PRO A 63 31.80 12.33 22.62
N SER A 64 31.71 12.67 23.90
CA SER A 64 32.48 13.75 24.54
C SER A 64 33.68 13.17 25.30
N ALA A 65 34.54 12.40 24.62
CA ALA A 65 35.94 12.13 25.02
C ALA A 65 36.64 11.16 24.04
N PRO A 66 37.96 11.27 23.83
CA PRO A 66 38.74 10.32 23.03
C PRO A 66 38.88 8.95 23.75
N PRO A 67 39.08 7.85 22.99
CA PRO A 67 38.90 6.50 23.53
C PRO A 67 40.11 6.02 24.33
N SER A 68 39.93 5.80 25.64
CA SER A 68 40.84 4.96 26.42
C SER A 68 40.60 3.49 26.10
N LYS A 69 41.65 2.79 25.65
CA LYS A 69 41.68 1.35 25.34
C LYS A 69 41.06 0.52 26.48
N LYS A 70 39.91 -0.11 26.23
CA LYS A 70 39.42 -1.23 27.03
C LYS A 70 39.34 -2.49 26.17
N THR A 71 39.94 -3.52 26.73
CA THR A 71 40.17 -4.88 26.24
C THR A 71 38.86 -5.58 25.86
N LEU A 72 38.88 -6.30 24.73
CA LEU A 72 37.80 -7.13 24.24
C LEU A 72 37.52 -8.30 25.20
N SER A 73 36.36 -8.28 25.85
CA SER A 73 35.60 -9.48 26.17
C SER A 73 34.16 -9.24 25.75
N ALA A 74 33.90 -9.26 24.45
CA ALA A 74 32.57 -9.11 23.91
C ALA A 74 31.82 -10.44 24.07
N ALA A 75 31.17 -10.62 25.23
CA ALA A 75 29.97 -11.44 25.27
C ALA A 75 28.96 -10.77 24.33
N THR A 76 28.42 -11.53 23.38
CA THR A 76 27.47 -11.07 22.37
C THR A 76 26.11 -10.79 23.00
N THR A 77 26.02 -9.78 23.87
CA THR A 77 24.75 -9.26 24.36
C THR A 77 23.98 -8.65 23.19
N ALA A 78 22.75 -9.11 22.98
CA ALA A 78 21.87 -8.58 21.95
C ALA A 78 21.80 -7.03 22.06
N PRO A 79 21.80 -6.30 20.93
CA PRO A 79 21.74 -4.84 20.96
C PRO A 79 20.58 -4.36 21.83
N SER A 80 20.82 -3.44 22.76
CA SER A 80 19.80 -2.91 23.68
C SER A 80 18.57 -2.37 22.96
N ASP A 81 18.76 -1.79 21.77
CA ASP A 81 17.67 -1.29 20.93
C ASP A 81 16.74 -2.41 20.45
N LEU A 82 17.30 -3.58 20.14
CA LEU A 82 16.51 -4.75 19.74
C LEU A 82 15.62 -5.22 20.89
N LEU A 83 16.10 -5.14 22.13
CA LEU A 83 15.33 -5.49 23.33
C LEU A 83 14.17 -4.51 23.58
N ILE A 84 14.37 -3.20 23.36
CA ILE A 84 13.31 -2.19 23.51
C ILE A 84 12.13 -2.47 22.57
N TYR A 85 12.40 -2.79 21.30
CA TYR A 85 11.35 -3.11 20.32
C TYR A 85 10.76 -4.52 20.46
N THR A 86 11.31 -5.39 21.31
CA THR A 86 10.70 -6.72 21.58
C THR A 86 9.48 -6.62 22.49
N HIS A 87 9.41 -5.60 23.35
CA HIS A 87 8.28 -5.39 24.28
C HIS A 87 7.11 -4.62 23.64
N ILE A 88 7.37 -3.87 22.56
CA ILE A 88 6.37 -3.10 21.83
C ILE A 88 6.50 -3.48 20.35
N SER A 89 5.68 -4.41 19.88
CA SER A 89 5.60 -4.66 18.43
C SER A 89 5.22 -3.35 17.74
N PRO A 90 5.89 -2.94 16.64
CA PRO A 90 5.52 -1.73 15.93
C PRO A 90 4.08 -1.89 15.44
N ILE A 91 3.17 -1.14 16.08
CA ILE A 91 1.79 -1.00 15.64
C ILE A 91 1.80 0.13 14.62
N ALA A 92 1.27 -0.11 13.43
CA ALA A 92 1.11 0.94 12.44
C ALA A 92 0.30 2.09 13.06
N SER A 93 0.75 3.33 12.89
CA SER A 93 0.14 4.48 13.55
C SER A 93 -1.37 4.58 13.28
N SER A 94 -1.83 4.17 12.10
CA SER A 94 -3.24 4.19 11.70
C SER A 94 -4.12 3.18 12.46
N CYS A 95 -3.53 2.18 13.13
CA CYS A 95 -4.29 1.29 14.00
C CYS A 95 -4.93 2.03 15.19
N LYS A 96 -4.29 3.12 15.65
CA LYS A 96 -4.79 3.94 16.77
C LYS A 96 -6.15 4.57 16.46
N ASP A 97 -6.41 4.84 15.19
CA ASP A 97 -7.63 5.48 14.70
C ASP A 97 -8.80 4.48 14.61
N ASN A 98 -8.53 3.19 14.88
CA ASN A 98 -9.50 2.10 14.81
C ASN A 98 -9.51 1.25 16.10
N PRO A 99 -9.71 1.86 17.28
CA PRO A 99 -9.50 1.20 18.58
C PRO A 99 -10.43 0.01 18.82
N ILE A 100 -11.68 0.06 18.35
CA ILE A 100 -12.66 -1.03 18.53
C ILE A 100 -12.26 -2.26 17.71
N LEU A 101 -11.95 -2.06 16.42
CA LEU A 101 -11.48 -3.12 15.52
C LEU A 101 -10.17 -3.72 16.04
N LEU A 102 -9.24 -2.86 16.48
CA LEU A 102 -7.97 -3.28 17.05
C LEU A 102 -8.18 -4.11 18.32
N HIS A 103 -9.05 -3.68 19.23
CA HIS A 103 -9.36 -4.42 20.45
C HIS A 103 -9.94 -5.80 20.14
N GLN A 104 -10.90 -5.88 19.21
CA GLN A 104 -11.46 -7.16 18.75
C GLN A 104 -10.35 -8.06 18.17
N TYR A 105 -9.49 -7.51 17.30
CA TYR A 105 -8.40 -8.26 16.69
C TYR A 105 -7.32 -8.68 17.69
N MET A 106 -7.13 -7.93 18.78
CA MET A 106 -6.18 -8.26 19.82
C MET A 106 -6.78 -9.13 20.94
N ASN A 107 -8.05 -9.49 20.85
CA ASN A 107 -8.69 -10.43 21.77
C ASN A 107 -8.32 -11.88 21.41
N TYR A 108 -7.19 -12.34 21.92
CA TYR A 108 -6.72 -13.71 21.75
C TYR A 108 -5.91 -14.16 22.97
N THR A 109 -5.83 -15.48 23.16
CA THR A 109 -4.97 -16.07 24.19
C THR A 109 -3.55 -16.23 23.65
N PRO A 110 -2.52 -15.63 24.28
CA PRO A 110 -1.13 -15.87 23.91
C PRO A 110 -0.78 -17.36 24.01
N PHE A 111 0.11 -17.82 23.12
CA PHE A 111 0.55 -19.21 23.01
C PHE A 111 -0.58 -20.20 22.68
N ALA A 112 -1.71 -19.73 22.16
CA ALA A 112 -2.79 -20.55 21.62
C ALA A 112 -2.90 -20.37 20.10
N VAL A 113 -3.79 -21.14 19.45
CA VAL A 113 -4.12 -20.95 18.03
C VAL A 113 -4.85 -19.61 17.85
N CYS A 114 -4.44 -18.82 16.87
CA CYS A 114 -5.08 -17.53 16.59
C CYS A 114 -6.57 -17.70 16.24
N PRO A 115 -7.44 -16.75 16.68
CA PRO A 115 -8.82 -16.68 16.22
C PRO A 115 -8.90 -16.65 14.69
N ASN A 116 -9.86 -17.38 14.15
CA ASN A 116 -10.09 -17.46 12.70
C ASN A 116 -10.91 -16.25 12.24
N GLU A 117 -10.26 -15.10 12.12
CA GLU A 117 -10.92 -13.80 11.86
C GLU A 117 -10.26 -13.10 10.66
N ALA A 118 -10.15 -13.81 9.53
CA ALA A 118 -9.57 -13.25 8.31
C ALA A 118 -10.24 -11.93 7.88
N PRO A 119 -11.59 -11.78 7.90
CA PRO A 119 -12.23 -10.50 7.53
C PRO A 119 -11.81 -9.32 8.41
N LEU A 120 -11.63 -9.53 9.72
CA LEU A 120 -11.20 -8.49 10.65
C LEU A 120 -9.77 -8.03 10.37
N ALA A 121 -8.89 -8.97 10.00
CA ALA A 121 -7.52 -8.67 9.59
C ALA A 121 -7.50 -7.81 8.31
N GLU A 122 -8.27 -8.20 7.30
CA GLU A 122 -8.44 -7.43 6.06
C GLU A 122 -8.94 -6.01 6.33
N ASP A 123 -9.96 -5.88 7.19
CA ASP A 123 -10.54 -4.58 7.57
C ASP A 123 -9.52 -3.62 8.21
N LEU A 124 -8.68 -4.15 9.11
CA LEU A 124 -7.60 -3.38 9.72
C LEU A 124 -6.56 -2.97 8.69
N ILE A 125 -6.11 -3.91 7.84
CA ILE A 125 -5.12 -3.62 6.80
C ILE A 125 -5.61 -2.53 5.84
N LEU A 126 -6.86 -2.61 5.39
CA LEU A 126 -7.46 -1.60 4.50
C LEU A 126 -7.55 -0.20 5.12
N ARG A 127 -7.59 -0.12 6.45
CA ARG A 127 -7.58 1.14 7.22
C ARG A 127 -6.16 1.59 7.59
N GLY A 128 -5.14 1.00 6.97
CA GLY A 128 -3.73 1.34 7.17
C GLY A 128 -3.10 0.72 8.42
N CYS A 129 -3.79 -0.20 9.10
CA CYS A 129 -3.24 -0.94 10.23
C CYS A 129 -2.40 -2.12 9.74
N HIS A 130 -1.27 -1.84 9.11
CA HIS A 130 -0.31 -2.84 8.62
C HIS A 130 1.15 -2.40 8.89
N PRO A 131 2.03 -3.26 9.44
CA PRO A 131 1.82 -4.67 9.74
C PRO A 131 0.84 -4.89 10.89
N LEU A 132 0.12 -6.01 10.86
CA LEU A 132 -0.82 -6.37 11.91
C LEU A 132 -0.08 -6.65 13.23
N PRO A 133 -0.64 -6.23 14.38
CA PRO A 133 0.06 -6.27 15.67
C PRO A 133 0.07 -7.65 16.36
N ARG A 134 -0.77 -8.60 15.92
CA ARG A 134 -0.92 -9.92 16.55
C ARG A 134 0.30 -10.80 16.22
N ARG A 135 1.12 -11.11 17.23
CA ARG A 135 2.37 -11.91 17.08
C ARG A 135 2.54 -13.03 18.10
N ARG A 136 1.62 -13.15 19.07
CA ARG A 136 1.78 -14.07 20.22
C ARG A 136 0.86 -15.29 20.17
N CYS A 137 0.21 -15.55 19.05
CA CYS A 137 -0.58 -16.77 18.83
C CYS A 137 -0.06 -17.50 17.59
N PHE A 138 -0.34 -18.79 17.50
CA PHE A 138 0.07 -19.64 16.39
C PHE A 138 -0.92 -19.51 15.24
N SER A 139 -0.41 -19.16 14.05
CA SER A 139 -1.22 -19.06 12.83
C SER A 139 -1.99 -20.36 12.60
N ARG A 140 -3.27 -20.22 12.29
CA ARG A 140 -4.10 -21.38 11.94
C ARG A 140 -3.67 -21.91 10.57
N THR A 141 -3.47 -23.21 10.49
CA THR A 141 -3.18 -23.91 9.22
C THR A 141 -4.30 -24.90 8.90
N PRO A 142 -4.54 -25.22 7.62
CA PRO A 142 -5.40 -26.33 7.22
C PRO A 142 -4.91 -27.66 7.82
N SER A 143 -5.84 -28.61 8.02
CA SER A 143 -5.51 -29.94 8.53
C SER A 143 -4.85 -30.84 7.48
N ALA A 144 -5.09 -30.57 6.20
CA ALA A 144 -4.45 -31.25 5.08
C ALA A 144 -3.32 -30.39 4.52
N ALA A 145 -2.09 -30.91 4.59
CA ALA A 145 -0.95 -30.33 3.91
C ALA A 145 -0.87 -30.87 2.47
N ALA A 146 -0.49 -30.01 1.52
CA ALA A 146 -0.08 -30.49 0.20
C ALA A 146 1.19 -31.34 0.35
N SER A 147 1.23 -32.52 -0.27
CA SER A 147 2.35 -33.46 -0.16
C SER A 147 3.64 -32.94 -0.80
N SER A 148 3.53 -32.06 -1.80
CA SER A 148 4.64 -31.41 -2.47
C SER A 148 4.20 -30.10 -3.14
N LEU A 149 5.15 -29.20 -3.41
CA LEU A 149 4.91 -28.07 -4.30
C LEU A 149 4.62 -28.57 -5.74
N PRO A 150 3.71 -27.92 -6.49
CA PRO A 150 3.42 -28.34 -7.84
C PRO A 150 4.58 -28.03 -8.79
N THR A 151 4.90 -28.98 -9.68
CA THR A 151 5.90 -28.81 -10.73
C THR A 151 5.41 -27.82 -11.80
N ASP A 152 4.16 -27.93 -12.24
CA ASP A 152 3.50 -26.95 -13.11
C ASP A 152 2.67 -25.97 -12.25
N PRO A 153 2.99 -24.66 -12.21
CA PRO A 153 2.23 -23.67 -11.44
C PRO A 153 0.80 -23.42 -11.97
N PHE A 154 0.41 -24.07 -13.07
CA PHE A 154 -0.95 -24.10 -13.62
C PHE A 154 -1.66 -25.45 -13.43
N SER A 155 -1.13 -26.32 -12.57
CA SER A 155 -1.88 -27.49 -12.11
C SER A 155 -3.14 -27.04 -11.34
N PRO A 156 -4.25 -27.79 -11.41
CA PRO A 156 -5.45 -27.49 -10.62
C PRO A 156 -5.12 -27.33 -9.13
N LEU A 157 -5.72 -26.32 -8.49
CA LEU A 157 -5.48 -26.06 -7.07
C LEU A 157 -6.03 -27.22 -6.21
N PRO A 158 -5.25 -27.75 -5.25
CA PRO A 158 -5.68 -28.88 -4.45
C PRO A 158 -6.81 -28.49 -3.49
N GLU A 159 -7.89 -29.26 -3.49
CA GLU A 159 -9.05 -28.97 -2.65
C GLU A 159 -8.76 -29.23 -1.16
N LYS A 160 -9.45 -28.51 -0.26
CA LYS A 160 -9.34 -28.62 1.21
C LYS A 160 -7.97 -28.25 1.82
N THR A 161 -7.07 -27.66 1.04
CA THR A 161 -5.73 -27.23 1.49
C THR A 161 -5.67 -25.76 1.92
N ALA A 162 -6.84 -25.13 2.15
CA ALA A 162 -6.96 -23.73 2.55
C ALA A 162 -8.10 -23.53 3.55
N LEU A 163 -8.01 -22.46 4.35
CA LEU A 163 -9.03 -22.11 5.35
C LEU A 163 -10.16 -21.30 4.70
N LEU A 164 -11.14 -21.99 4.12
CA LEU A 164 -12.20 -21.36 3.30
C LEU A 164 -13.51 -21.10 4.06
N ASN A 165 -13.51 -21.23 5.39
CA ASN A 165 -14.73 -21.22 6.20
C ASN A 165 -15.49 -19.89 6.15
N HIS A 166 -14.82 -18.77 5.87
CA HIS A 166 -15.43 -17.43 5.85
C HIS A 166 -15.98 -17.00 4.50
N TYR A 167 -15.78 -17.80 3.46
CA TYR A 167 -16.30 -17.50 2.12
C TYR A 167 -17.56 -18.29 1.85
N ASN A 168 -18.39 -17.83 0.91
CA ASN A 168 -19.54 -18.61 0.43
C ASN A 168 -19.07 -19.87 -0.31
N CYS A 169 -18.00 -19.77 -1.10
CA CYS A 169 -17.34 -20.91 -1.74
C CYS A 169 -16.42 -21.66 -0.76
N LYS A 170 -16.55 -22.99 -0.69
CA LYS A 170 -15.72 -23.87 0.16
C LYS A 170 -14.66 -24.67 -0.60
N THR A 171 -14.59 -24.52 -1.92
CA THR A 171 -13.64 -25.20 -2.81
C THR A 171 -13.05 -24.22 -3.82
N PHE A 172 -11.85 -24.49 -4.32
CA PHE A 172 -11.23 -23.66 -5.36
C PHE A 172 -11.97 -23.80 -6.69
N SER A 173 -12.50 -24.99 -6.99
CA SER A 173 -13.43 -25.22 -8.10
C SER A 173 -14.67 -24.31 -8.06
N CYS A 174 -15.22 -24.03 -6.87
CA CYS A 174 -16.33 -23.06 -6.74
C CYS A 174 -15.90 -21.66 -7.14
N PHE A 175 -14.72 -21.20 -6.69
CA PHE A 175 -14.18 -19.89 -7.10
C PHE A 175 -13.92 -19.81 -8.60
N ALA A 176 -13.38 -20.89 -9.20
CA ALA A 176 -13.17 -20.98 -10.64
C ALA A 176 -14.48 -20.87 -11.44
N GLY A 177 -15.58 -21.41 -10.89
CA GLY A 177 -16.91 -21.35 -11.50
C GLY A 177 -17.66 -20.02 -11.34
N LEU A 178 -17.22 -19.11 -10.47
CA LEU A 178 -17.91 -17.84 -10.27
C LEU A 178 -17.74 -16.91 -11.47
N LYS A 179 -16.49 -16.56 -11.78
CA LYS A 179 -16.12 -15.60 -12.82
C LYS A 179 -14.68 -15.83 -13.28
N PRO A 180 -14.40 -15.91 -14.60
CA PRO A 180 -13.04 -16.12 -15.10
C PRO A 180 -12.04 -15.04 -14.67
N GLU A 181 -12.50 -13.81 -14.41
CA GLU A 181 -11.66 -12.68 -14.00
C GLU A 181 -11.08 -12.83 -12.60
N THR A 182 -11.62 -13.74 -11.77
CA THR A 182 -11.10 -14.01 -10.44
C THR A 182 -9.77 -14.78 -10.46
N GLY A 183 -9.41 -15.39 -11.59
CA GLY A 183 -8.11 -16.03 -11.80
C GLY A 183 -7.94 -17.39 -11.11
N PHE A 184 -9.03 -18.06 -10.71
CA PHE A 184 -8.97 -19.39 -10.09
C PHE A 184 -9.03 -20.55 -11.09
N ASP A 185 -9.44 -20.32 -12.34
CA ASP A 185 -9.41 -21.35 -13.39
C ASP A 185 -8.03 -21.42 -14.06
N MET A 186 -7.21 -22.38 -13.63
CA MET A 186 -5.85 -22.54 -14.16
C MET A 186 -5.79 -22.87 -15.65
N LYS A 187 -6.87 -23.42 -16.25
CA LYS A 187 -6.92 -23.68 -17.70
C LYS A 187 -6.95 -22.38 -18.48
N VAL A 188 -7.72 -21.39 -17.99
CA VAL A 188 -7.78 -20.04 -18.57
C VAL A 188 -6.48 -19.29 -18.28
N GLU A 189 -6.03 -19.31 -17.02
CA GLU A 189 -4.85 -18.55 -16.58
C GLU A 189 -3.56 -18.97 -17.30
N LYS A 190 -3.40 -20.26 -17.65
CA LYS A 190 -2.23 -20.78 -18.39
C LYS A 190 -1.98 -20.09 -19.73
N SER A 191 -3.03 -19.54 -20.34
CA SER A 191 -2.93 -18.85 -21.64
C SER A 191 -2.67 -17.34 -21.53
N ARG A 192 -2.81 -16.74 -20.34
CA ARG A 192 -2.63 -15.29 -20.14
C ARG A 192 -1.16 -14.90 -20.30
N PHE A 193 -0.93 -13.67 -20.79
CA PHE A 193 0.39 -13.08 -21.05
C PHE A 193 1.22 -13.77 -22.16
N LEU A 194 0.63 -14.69 -22.92
CA LEU A 194 1.34 -15.41 -23.98
C LEU A 194 1.01 -14.93 -25.40
N THR A 195 -0.14 -14.27 -25.58
CA THR A 195 -0.66 -13.90 -26.91
C THR A 195 -0.79 -12.39 -27.06
N TYR A 196 -0.53 -11.90 -28.27
CA TYR A 196 -0.78 -10.52 -28.67
C TYR A 196 -2.14 -10.45 -29.35
N ARG A 197 -3.13 -9.82 -28.71
CA ARG A 197 -4.49 -9.65 -29.26
C ARG A 197 -4.79 -8.19 -29.58
N SER A 198 -4.14 -7.28 -28.87
CA SER A 198 -4.29 -5.84 -28.99
C SER A 198 -2.99 -5.11 -28.66
N ASP A 199 -2.95 -3.82 -28.98
CA ASP A 199 -1.81 -2.97 -28.66
C ASP A 199 -1.59 -2.79 -27.16
N LEU A 200 -2.55 -3.12 -26.31
CA LEU A 200 -2.36 -3.15 -24.86
C LEU A 200 -1.52 -4.34 -24.40
N ASP A 201 -1.44 -5.40 -25.19
CA ASP A 201 -0.77 -6.62 -24.78
C ASP A 201 0.75 -6.48 -24.83
N LEU A 202 1.41 -7.11 -23.86
CA LEU A 202 2.85 -7.32 -23.86
C LEU A 202 3.11 -8.78 -23.49
N PRO A 203 3.16 -9.69 -24.49
CA PRO A 203 3.52 -11.08 -24.25
C PRO A 203 4.87 -11.20 -23.55
N ILE A 204 5.01 -12.20 -22.68
CA ILE A 204 6.24 -12.41 -21.91
C ILE A 204 7.44 -12.64 -22.84
N SER A 205 7.26 -13.37 -23.94
CA SER A 205 8.30 -13.53 -24.96
C SER A 205 8.82 -12.19 -25.50
N GLN A 206 7.91 -11.25 -25.77
CA GLN A 206 8.25 -9.90 -26.23
C GLN A 206 8.96 -9.08 -25.13
N LEU A 207 8.50 -9.18 -23.87
CA LEU A 207 9.16 -8.53 -22.73
C LEU A 207 10.63 -8.98 -22.60
N PHE A 208 10.90 -10.29 -22.70
CA PHE A 208 12.25 -10.82 -22.65
C PHE A 208 13.10 -10.42 -23.87
N GLN A 209 12.51 -10.33 -25.07
CA GLN A 209 13.19 -9.82 -26.26
C GLN A 209 13.60 -8.35 -26.11
N ILE A 210 12.72 -7.50 -25.55
CA ILE A 210 13.03 -6.11 -25.23
C ILE A 210 14.18 -6.03 -24.23
N ALA A 211 14.10 -6.79 -23.13
CA ALA A 211 15.13 -6.81 -22.10
C ALA A 211 16.49 -7.24 -22.67
N LYS A 212 16.52 -8.32 -23.45
CA LYS A 212 17.72 -8.82 -24.14
C LYS A 212 18.32 -7.76 -25.08
N SER A 213 17.49 -7.09 -25.87
CA SER A 213 17.94 -6.05 -26.81
C SER A 213 18.53 -4.84 -26.10
N ALA A 214 18.02 -4.52 -24.91
CA ALA A 214 18.54 -3.45 -24.05
C ALA A 214 19.70 -3.91 -23.13
N LYS A 215 20.19 -5.15 -23.28
CA LYS A 215 21.20 -5.77 -22.41
C LYS A 215 20.82 -5.74 -20.92
N SER A 216 19.52 -5.85 -20.62
CA SER A 216 18.98 -5.92 -19.26
C SER A 216 18.47 -7.34 -18.99
N VAL A 217 18.72 -7.85 -17.79
CA VAL A 217 18.29 -9.20 -17.37
C VAL A 217 17.15 -9.09 -16.37
N ILE A 218 16.11 -9.91 -16.55
CA ILE A 218 14.98 -10.03 -15.61
C ILE A 218 15.13 -11.35 -14.85
N ARG A 219 15.31 -11.30 -13.53
CA ARG A 219 15.54 -12.45 -12.63
C ARG A 219 14.67 -12.36 -11.37
N LEU A 220 14.52 -11.15 -10.84
CA LEU A 220 13.71 -10.81 -9.68
C LEU A 220 12.62 -9.82 -10.11
N ALA A 221 11.37 -10.12 -9.79
CA ALA A 221 10.27 -9.21 -10.04
C ALA A 221 9.33 -9.07 -8.85
N LEU A 222 8.58 -7.97 -8.86
CA LEU A 222 7.48 -7.72 -7.95
C LEU A 222 6.20 -7.56 -8.78
N ASP A 223 5.15 -8.30 -8.41
CA ASP A 223 3.83 -8.25 -9.05
C ASP A 223 2.81 -7.66 -8.07
N ILE A 224 2.55 -6.36 -8.21
CA ILE A 224 1.70 -5.60 -7.31
C ILE A 224 0.23 -5.82 -7.70
N GLY A 225 -0.54 -6.38 -6.75
CA GLY A 225 -1.94 -6.70 -6.99
C GLY A 225 -2.11 -7.86 -7.98
N GLY A 226 -1.29 -8.90 -7.87
CA GLY A 226 -1.24 -10.01 -8.82
C GLY A 226 -2.38 -11.02 -8.72
N GLY A 227 -3.34 -10.83 -7.80
CA GLY A 227 -4.48 -11.74 -7.61
C GLY A 227 -4.01 -13.15 -7.22
N THR A 228 -4.34 -14.15 -8.04
CA THR A 228 -3.89 -15.54 -7.84
C THR A 228 -2.46 -15.81 -8.32
N GLY A 229 -1.73 -14.78 -8.77
CA GLY A 229 -0.31 -14.89 -9.14
C GLY A 229 -0.05 -15.41 -10.56
N THR A 230 -0.95 -15.17 -11.51
CA THR A 230 -0.81 -15.69 -12.87
C THR A 230 0.42 -15.15 -13.61
N PHE A 231 0.73 -13.86 -13.44
CA PHE A 231 1.96 -13.29 -14.00
C PHE A 231 3.20 -13.96 -13.37
N ALA A 232 3.23 -14.08 -12.03
CA ALA A 232 4.29 -14.78 -11.32
C ALA A 232 4.47 -16.24 -11.77
N ALA A 233 3.38 -16.96 -12.04
CA ALA A 233 3.42 -18.33 -12.57
C ALA A 233 4.08 -18.40 -13.94
N GLN A 234 3.73 -17.50 -14.87
CA GLN A 234 4.35 -17.48 -16.19
C GLN A 234 5.84 -17.10 -16.11
N MET A 235 6.19 -16.14 -15.25
CA MET A 235 7.57 -15.71 -15.04
C MET A 235 8.42 -16.82 -14.39
N LYS A 236 7.84 -17.63 -13.50
CA LYS A 236 8.49 -18.82 -12.91
C LYS A 236 8.90 -19.82 -14.00
N LEU A 237 8.09 -20.03 -15.03
CA LEU A 237 8.44 -20.89 -16.18
C LEU A 237 9.62 -20.34 -17.00
N GLN A 238 9.95 -19.06 -16.84
CA GLN A 238 11.13 -18.40 -17.41
C GLN A 238 12.28 -18.27 -16.39
N ASN A 239 12.24 -19.02 -15.28
CA ASN A 239 13.21 -18.97 -14.17
C ASN A 239 13.33 -17.59 -13.49
N VAL A 240 12.25 -16.81 -13.45
CA VAL A 240 12.18 -15.54 -12.72
C VAL A 240 11.46 -15.75 -11.39
N THR A 241 12.07 -15.30 -10.30
CA THR A 241 11.43 -15.26 -8.99
C THR A 241 10.58 -14.00 -8.87
N VAL A 242 9.29 -14.19 -8.59
CA VAL A 242 8.34 -13.09 -8.44
C VAL A 242 7.73 -13.12 -7.06
N VAL A 243 7.80 -12.00 -6.35
CA VAL A 243 6.99 -11.75 -5.15
C VAL A 243 5.69 -11.10 -5.59
N THR A 244 4.54 -11.67 -5.20
CA THR A 244 3.23 -11.16 -5.61
C THR A 244 2.53 -10.53 -4.41
N THR A 245 2.21 -9.24 -4.48
CA THR A 245 1.36 -8.62 -3.45
C THR A 245 -0.11 -8.91 -3.75
N THR A 246 -0.84 -9.38 -2.75
CA THR A 246 -2.27 -9.67 -2.89
C THR A 246 -2.98 -9.66 -1.54
N MET A 247 -4.26 -9.33 -1.55
CA MET A 247 -5.14 -9.26 -0.37
C MET A 247 -6.25 -10.29 -0.51
N ASN A 248 -6.80 -10.83 0.58
CA ASN A 248 -7.87 -11.82 0.51
C ASN A 248 -9.27 -11.17 0.50
N LEU A 249 -9.46 -10.19 -0.38
CA LEU A 249 -10.72 -9.46 -0.52
C LEU A 249 -11.75 -10.30 -1.28
N GLY A 250 -12.60 -11.00 -0.52
CA GLY A 250 -13.72 -11.79 -1.07
C GLY A 250 -13.32 -13.15 -1.67
N ALA A 251 -12.03 -13.46 -1.77
CA ALA A 251 -11.51 -14.75 -2.21
C ALA A 251 -10.11 -15.04 -1.61
N PRO A 252 -9.70 -16.32 -1.52
CA PRO A 252 -8.44 -16.76 -0.91
C PRO A 252 -7.25 -16.63 -1.87
N TYR A 253 -6.90 -15.40 -2.25
CA TYR A 253 -5.86 -15.11 -3.24
C TYR A 253 -4.46 -15.52 -2.75
N ASN A 254 -4.11 -15.19 -1.51
CA ASN A 254 -2.81 -15.52 -0.92
C ASN A 254 -2.59 -17.04 -0.88
N GLU A 255 -3.61 -17.81 -0.49
CA GLU A 255 -3.58 -19.26 -0.47
C GLU A 255 -3.43 -19.83 -1.89
N ALA A 256 -4.16 -19.29 -2.87
CA ALA A 256 -4.03 -19.71 -4.26
C ALA A 256 -2.62 -19.49 -4.81
N VAL A 257 -1.99 -18.33 -4.52
CA VAL A 257 -0.61 -18.03 -4.90
C VAL A 257 0.35 -19.05 -4.27
N ALA A 258 0.23 -19.28 -2.95
CA ALA A 258 1.08 -20.22 -2.23
C ALA A 258 0.97 -21.66 -2.77
N LEU A 259 -0.26 -22.13 -3.03
CA LEU A 259 -0.54 -23.48 -3.53
C LEU A 259 -0.01 -23.72 -4.95
N ARG A 260 0.24 -22.66 -5.73
CA ARG A 260 0.92 -22.73 -7.05
C ARG A 260 2.44 -22.78 -6.92
N GLY A 261 2.97 -22.78 -5.69
CA GLY A 261 4.40 -22.70 -5.40
C GLY A 261 5.00 -21.35 -5.79
N LEU A 262 4.27 -20.28 -5.53
CA LEU A 262 4.68 -18.88 -5.72
C LEU A 262 4.74 -18.18 -4.37
N VAL A 263 5.31 -16.97 -4.33
CA VAL A 263 5.51 -16.22 -3.07
C VAL A 263 4.47 -15.12 -2.93
N PRO A 264 3.41 -15.30 -2.13
CA PRO A 264 2.49 -14.22 -1.80
C PRO A 264 3.10 -13.30 -0.74
N LEU A 265 2.86 -12.01 -0.90
CA LEU A 265 3.04 -11.00 0.12
C LEU A 265 1.67 -10.41 0.46
N HIS A 266 1.19 -10.70 1.66
CA HIS A 266 -0.07 -10.16 2.15
C HIS A 266 0.12 -8.69 2.57
N ALA A 267 0.02 -7.79 1.59
CA ALA A 267 0.30 -6.36 1.75
C ALA A 267 -0.68 -5.51 0.93
N PRO A 268 -1.22 -4.43 1.50
CA PRO A 268 -2.07 -3.50 0.76
C PRO A 268 -1.22 -2.57 -0.10
N LEU A 269 -1.86 -1.87 -1.04
CA LEU A 269 -1.17 -0.99 -2.00
C LEU A 269 -0.54 0.26 -1.36
N GLN A 270 -0.99 0.63 -0.16
CA GLN A 270 -0.53 1.82 0.57
C GLN A 270 0.73 1.55 1.40
N GLN A 271 1.15 0.29 1.52
CA GLN A 271 2.31 -0.06 2.32
C GLN A 271 3.59 0.06 1.49
N ARG A 272 4.65 0.57 2.11
CA ARG A 272 6.00 0.45 1.58
C ARG A 272 6.39 -1.02 1.43
N LEU A 273 6.80 -1.40 0.23
CA LEU A 273 7.22 -2.73 -0.17
C LEU A 273 8.41 -3.21 0.67
N PRO A 274 8.30 -4.34 1.37
CA PRO A 274 9.32 -4.85 2.29
C PRO A 274 10.45 -5.58 1.54
N VAL A 275 10.96 -4.97 0.46
CA VAL A 275 12.13 -5.42 -0.29
C VAL A 275 13.20 -4.35 -0.26
N PHE A 276 14.47 -4.74 -0.37
CA PHE A 276 15.60 -3.82 -0.31
C PHE A 276 15.61 -2.87 -1.52
N ASP A 277 16.30 -1.74 -1.38
CA ASP A 277 16.36 -0.70 -2.41
C ASP A 277 17.17 -1.20 -3.63
N GLY A 278 16.66 -0.96 -4.83
CA GLY A 278 17.37 -1.22 -6.09
C GLY A 278 17.68 -2.69 -6.37
N VAL A 279 16.87 -3.63 -5.91
CA VAL A 279 17.15 -5.08 -6.05
C VAL A 279 16.32 -5.78 -7.12
N VAL A 280 15.13 -5.28 -7.46
CA VAL A 280 14.26 -5.97 -8.43
C VAL A 280 14.52 -5.45 -9.85
N ASP A 281 14.43 -6.37 -10.82
CA ASP A 281 14.65 -6.08 -12.24
C ASP A 281 13.36 -5.61 -12.94
N LEU A 282 12.21 -5.99 -12.41
CA LEU A 282 10.88 -5.68 -12.95
C LEU A 282 9.88 -5.43 -11.80
N VAL A 283 9.10 -4.37 -11.91
CA VAL A 283 7.88 -4.20 -11.11
C VAL A 283 6.69 -4.13 -12.07
N ARG A 284 5.71 -5.03 -11.89
CA ARG A 284 4.41 -4.98 -12.57
C ARG A 284 3.37 -4.45 -11.60
N CYS A 285 2.55 -3.51 -12.06
CA CYS A 285 1.29 -3.15 -11.43
C CYS A 285 0.15 -3.72 -12.28
N GLY A 286 -0.59 -4.69 -11.71
CA GLY A 286 -1.75 -5.30 -12.37
C GLY A 286 -3.04 -4.52 -12.15
N HIS A 287 -4.18 -5.15 -12.45
CA HIS A 287 -5.51 -4.55 -12.38
C HIS A 287 -5.95 -4.05 -10.98
N ALA A 288 -5.27 -4.43 -9.89
CA ALA A 288 -5.58 -3.82 -8.59
C ALA A 288 -5.14 -2.34 -8.54
N VAL A 289 -4.08 -1.97 -9.28
CA VAL A 289 -3.53 -0.61 -9.28
C VAL A 289 -4.23 0.21 -10.35
N ASN A 290 -5.24 1.00 -9.95
CA ASN A 290 -6.12 1.71 -10.86
C ASN A 290 -6.69 3.01 -10.29
N ARG A 291 -7.52 3.73 -11.07
CA ARG A 291 -8.02 5.07 -10.71
C ARG A 291 -8.78 5.20 -9.39
N TRP A 292 -9.18 4.10 -8.76
CA TRP A 292 -9.85 4.13 -7.45
C TRP A 292 -8.90 4.55 -6.33
N ILE A 293 -7.59 4.41 -6.55
CA ILE A 293 -6.55 4.80 -5.60
C ILE A 293 -6.40 6.32 -5.64
N PRO A 294 -6.42 7.00 -4.47
CA PRO A 294 -6.15 8.43 -4.41
C PRO A 294 -4.81 8.80 -5.05
N VAL A 295 -4.77 9.92 -5.78
CA VAL A 295 -3.58 10.36 -6.54
C VAL A 295 -2.33 10.43 -5.68
N THR A 296 -2.44 10.97 -4.45
CA THR A 296 -1.32 11.06 -3.51
C THR A 296 -0.80 9.68 -3.10
N SER A 297 -1.69 8.71 -2.87
CA SER A 297 -1.29 7.32 -2.56
C SER A 297 -0.63 6.65 -3.75
N MET A 298 -1.11 6.92 -4.98
CA MET A 298 -0.46 6.44 -6.20
C MET A 298 0.95 7.02 -6.37
N GLU A 299 1.14 8.29 -6.04
CA GLU A 299 2.46 8.93 -6.07
C GLU A 299 3.44 8.25 -5.11
N PHE A 300 3.02 7.97 -3.88
CA PHE A 300 3.84 7.19 -2.93
C PHE A 300 4.16 5.79 -3.45
N LEU A 301 3.19 5.11 -4.07
CA LEU A 301 3.42 3.81 -4.70
C LEU A 301 4.49 3.93 -5.79
N PHE A 302 4.45 4.96 -6.64
CA PHE A 302 5.45 5.16 -7.69
C PHE A 302 6.84 5.49 -7.16
N PHE A 303 6.96 6.26 -6.08
CA PHE A 303 8.23 6.44 -5.39
C PHE A 303 8.78 5.13 -4.85
N ASP A 304 7.90 4.26 -4.34
CA ASP A 304 8.32 2.99 -3.80
C ASP A 304 8.69 1.98 -4.89
N VAL A 305 7.98 2.00 -6.02
CA VAL A 305 8.36 1.30 -7.26
C VAL A 305 9.75 1.75 -7.71
N ASP A 306 10.02 3.06 -7.73
CA ASP A 306 11.35 3.58 -8.07
C ASP A 306 12.41 3.07 -7.10
N ARG A 307 12.15 3.17 -5.79
CA ARG A 307 13.08 2.74 -4.75
C ARG A 307 13.51 1.29 -4.93
N VAL A 308 12.57 0.36 -5.16
CA VAL A 308 12.89 -1.07 -5.24
C VAL A 308 13.51 -1.48 -6.57
N LEU A 309 13.22 -0.74 -7.64
CA LEU A 309 13.69 -1.05 -8.98
C LEU A 309 15.14 -0.64 -9.17
N ARG A 310 15.98 -1.58 -9.62
CA ARG A 310 17.38 -1.29 -9.96
C ARG A 310 17.50 -0.39 -11.19
N GLY A 311 18.65 0.28 -11.33
CA GLY A 311 19.00 0.98 -12.57
C GLY A 311 18.90 0.05 -13.79
N GLY A 312 18.27 0.51 -14.87
CA GLY A 312 18.03 -0.28 -16.08
C GLY A 312 16.92 -1.34 -15.97
N GLY A 313 16.27 -1.46 -14.80
CA GLY A 313 15.08 -2.27 -14.59
C GLY A 313 13.83 -1.67 -15.24
N TYR A 314 12.74 -2.44 -15.23
CA TYR A 314 11.49 -2.07 -15.89
C TYR A 314 10.34 -1.86 -14.90
N PHE A 315 9.55 -0.84 -15.16
CA PHE A 315 8.25 -0.63 -14.55
C PHE A 315 7.16 -0.88 -15.60
N LEU A 316 6.29 -1.86 -15.35
CA LEU A 316 5.17 -2.24 -16.19
C LEU A 316 3.84 -1.85 -15.52
N LEU A 317 3.17 -0.83 -16.05
CA LEU A 317 1.76 -0.56 -15.77
C LEU A 317 0.94 -1.38 -16.76
N ASP A 318 0.21 -2.38 -16.27
CA ASP A 318 -0.49 -3.35 -17.10
C ASP A 318 -2.01 -3.13 -17.03
N HIS A 319 -2.60 -2.67 -18.15
CA HIS A 319 -4.02 -2.38 -18.26
C HIS A 319 -4.56 -1.46 -17.14
N PHE A 320 -3.86 -0.36 -16.91
CA PHE A 320 -4.29 0.71 -16.01
C PHE A 320 -5.52 1.42 -16.59
N PHE A 321 -6.68 1.34 -15.93
CA PHE A 321 -7.90 2.01 -16.36
C PHE A 321 -8.13 3.35 -15.65
N SER A 322 -8.55 4.34 -16.43
CA SER A 322 -9.00 5.65 -15.95
C SER A 322 -9.94 6.30 -16.97
N LYS A 323 -10.57 7.43 -16.63
CA LYS A 323 -11.21 8.26 -17.66
C LYS A 323 -10.13 8.83 -18.57
N LYS A 324 -10.41 8.96 -19.86
CA LYS A 324 -9.42 9.50 -20.82
C LYS A 324 -8.84 10.85 -20.39
N VAL A 325 -9.67 11.76 -19.91
CA VAL A 325 -9.25 13.08 -19.44
C VAL A 325 -8.31 13.00 -18.22
N ASP A 326 -8.60 12.09 -17.28
CA ASP A 326 -7.76 11.89 -16.09
C ASP A 326 -6.43 11.22 -16.47
N LEU A 327 -6.45 10.29 -17.43
CA LEU A 327 -5.22 9.71 -17.98
C LEU A 327 -4.30 10.79 -18.52
N GLU A 328 -4.82 11.72 -19.32
CA GLU A 328 -4.06 12.79 -19.96
C GLU A 328 -3.61 13.86 -18.97
N LYS A 329 -4.49 14.32 -18.07
CA LYS A 329 -4.24 15.49 -17.21
C LYS A 329 -3.68 15.15 -15.83
N VAL A 330 -3.85 13.92 -15.34
CA VAL A 330 -3.47 13.53 -13.97
C VAL A 330 -2.42 12.42 -14.00
N PHE A 331 -2.74 11.27 -14.58
CA PHE A 331 -1.89 10.09 -14.46
C PHE A 331 -0.66 10.15 -15.37
N THR A 332 -0.77 10.67 -16.60
CA THR A 332 0.39 10.83 -17.49
C THR A 332 1.44 11.79 -16.91
N PRO A 333 1.08 12.98 -16.39
CA PRO A 333 2.02 13.85 -15.68
C PRO A 333 2.62 13.19 -14.43
N LEU A 334 1.80 12.47 -13.64
CA LEU A 334 2.25 11.77 -12.45
C LEU A 334 3.31 10.71 -12.77
N ILE A 335 3.06 9.85 -13.76
CA ILE A 335 4.02 8.85 -14.25
C ILE A 335 5.28 9.55 -14.81
N GLY A 336 5.10 10.69 -15.47
CA GLY A 336 6.18 11.51 -16.03
C GLY A 336 7.19 12.01 -14.98
N LYS A 337 6.78 12.19 -13.72
CA LYS A 337 7.68 12.61 -12.63
C LYS A 337 8.84 11.64 -12.39
N LEU A 338 8.68 10.36 -12.74
CA LEU A 338 9.74 9.35 -12.62
C LEU A 338 10.91 9.57 -13.59
N ALA A 339 10.70 10.34 -14.66
CA ALA A 339 11.69 10.56 -15.73
C ALA A 339 12.23 9.25 -16.37
N TYR A 340 11.44 8.17 -16.33
CA TYR A 340 11.81 6.90 -16.95
C TYR A 340 11.69 6.97 -18.47
N ARG A 341 12.54 6.19 -19.15
CA ARG A 341 12.47 6.05 -20.61
C ARG A 341 11.23 5.25 -20.98
N LYS A 342 10.37 5.82 -21.83
CA LYS A 342 9.21 5.11 -22.38
C LYS A 342 9.66 4.06 -23.41
N VAL A 343 9.36 2.79 -23.15
CA VAL A 343 9.64 1.66 -24.07
C VAL A 343 8.37 1.23 -24.79
N LYS A 344 7.24 1.18 -24.07
CA LYS A 344 5.90 0.98 -24.62
C LYS A 344 4.95 2.00 -23.99
N TRP A 345 4.05 2.56 -24.78
CA TRP A 345 2.95 3.39 -24.32
C TRP A 345 1.75 3.17 -25.24
N ALA A 346 0.81 2.32 -24.82
CA ALA A 346 -0.36 1.97 -25.60
C ALA A 346 -1.63 2.32 -24.83
N VAL A 347 -2.56 3.01 -25.50
CA VAL A 347 -3.85 3.41 -24.93
C VAL A 347 -4.96 2.86 -25.83
N ALA A 348 -5.95 2.21 -25.24
CA ALA A 348 -7.14 1.76 -25.97
C ALA A 348 -8.41 1.97 -25.15
N ASN A 349 -9.55 2.07 -25.83
CA ASN A 349 -10.84 2.27 -25.18
C ASN A 349 -11.23 1.03 -24.38
N LYS A 350 -11.83 1.25 -23.21
CA LYS A 350 -12.48 0.20 -22.44
C LYS A 350 -13.89 0.00 -22.99
N THR A 351 -14.13 -1.17 -23.58
CA THR A 351 -15.30 -1.43 -24.44
C THR A 351 -16.50 -2.06 -23.73
N ASP A 352 -16.40 -2.37 -22.43
CA ASP A 352 -17.55 -2.80 -21.64
C ASP A 352 -18.55 -1.65 -21.46
N SER A 353 -19.77 -1.99 -21.05
CA SER A 353 -20.87 -1.02 -20.91
C SER A 353 -20.52 0.17 -20.02
N SER A 354 -19.76 -0.08 -18.94
CA SER A 354 -19.29 0.97 -18.04
C SER A 354 -18.23 1.88 -18.68
N GLY A 355 -17.32 1.30 -19.46
CA GLY A 355 -16.23 2.04 -20.11
C GLY A 355 -16.73 2.95 -21.22
N VAL A 356 -17.64 2.48 -22.06
CA VAL A 356 -18.25 3.28 -23.13
C VAL A 356 -19.04 4.46 -22.54
N LYS A 357 -19.84 4.22 -21.50
CA LYS A 357 -20.64 5.27 -20.84
C LYS A 357 -19.78 6.37 -20.23
N ASN A 358 -18.63 6.01 -19.66
CA ASN A 358 -17.80 6.93 -18.87
C ASN A 358 -16.57 7.46 -19.63
N GLY A 359 -16.38 7.08 -20.90
CA GLY A 359 -15.19 7.42 -21.69
C GLY A 359 -13.91 6.89 -21.05
N GLU A 360 -13.94 5.65 -20.54
CA GLU A 360 -12.81 5.00 -19.90
C GLU A 360 -11.86 4.39 -20.93
N VAL A 361 -10.57 4.42 -20.61
CA VAL A 361 -9.50 3.86 -21.41
C VAL A 361 -8.60 3.01 -20.52
N PHE A 362 -7.90 2.07 -21.15
CA PHE A 362 -6.78 1.35 -20.56
C PHE A 362 -5.46 1.92 -21.08
N LEU A 363 -4.45 1.97 -20.22
CA LEU A 363 -3.06 2.21 -20.53
C LEU A 363 -2.25 0.95 -20.22
N THR A 364 -1.47 0.48 -21.18
CA THR A 364 -0.30 -0.38 -20.90
C THR A 364 0.97 0.39 -21.21
N ALA A 365 1.82 0.55 -20.19
CA ALA A 365 3.10 1.26 -20.31
C ALA A 365 4.24 0.40 -19.77
N LEU A 366 5.29 0.25 -20.57
CA LEU A 366 6.58 -0.31 -20.15
C LEU A 366 7.59 0.83 -20.12
N LEU A 367 8.15 1.09 -18.95
CA LEU A 367 9.07 2.19 -18.68
C LEU A 367 10.38 1.61 -18.16
N GLN A 368 11.52 2.13 -18.61
CA GLN A 368 12.84 1.69 -18.15
C GLN A 368 13.47 2.76 -17.26
N LYS A 369 13.87 2.36 -16.04
CA LYS A 369 14.59 3.23 -15.11
C LYS A 369 15.96 3.60 -15.70
N PRO A 370 16.34 4.89 -15.75
CA PRO A 370 17.66 5.28 -16.22
C PRO A 370 18.77 4.71 -15.32
N LEU A 371 19.94 4.51 -15.90
CA LEU A 371 21.14 4.24 -15.12
C LEU A 371 21.58 5.56 -14.48
N THR A 372 21.79 5.56 -13.17
CA THR A 372 22.51 6.64 -12.50
C THR A 372 23.94 6.66 -13.04
N LYS A 373 24.36 7.80 -13.56
CA LYS A 373 25.72 8.03 -14.06
C LYS A 373 26.69 8.25 -12.92
#